data_AF-A0A6I7PZJ3-F1
#
_entry.id   AF-A0A6I7PZJ3-F1
#
_cell.length_a   1.000
_cell.length_b   1.000
_cell.length_c   1.000
_cell.angle_alpha   90.00
_cell.angle_beta   90.00
_cell.angle_gamma   90.00
#
_symmetry.space_group_name_H-M   'P 1'
#
loop_
_entity.id
_entity.type
_entity.pdbx_description
1 polymer ?
#
loop_
_entity_poly.entity_id
_entity_poly.type
_entity_poly.pdbx_seq_one_letter_code
_entity_poly.pdbx_strand_id
1 'polypeptide(L)' 'MTPNQNQAVWELLRQGLHRIADQAELAWEQGDRFAPDKRVPIAKPIEQLIDLGNWELRRQET' A
#
# COMPACT_ATOMS: atom_id res chain seq x y z
N MET A 1 -6.26 7.16 -5.65
CA MET A 1 -5.18 6.94 -4.68
C MET A 1 -4.61 8.26 -4.17
N THR A 2 -4.10 8.28 -2.94
CA THR A 2 -3.41 9.42 -2.31
C THR A 2 -1.90 9.44 -2.66
N PRO A 3 -1.17 10.54 -2.36
CA PRO A 3 0.28 10.58 -2.54
C PRO A 3 1.03 9.48 -1.78
N ASN A 4 0.62 9.15 -0.55
CA ASN A 4 1.29 8.12 0.25
C ASN A 4 1.01 6.70 -0.27
N GLN A 5 -0.20 6.44 -0.77
CA GLN A 5 -0.54 5.18 -1.45
C GLN A 5 0.33 5.01 -2.71
N ASN A 6 0.43 6.05 -3.54
CA ASN A 6 1.30 6.03 -4.73
C ASN A 6 2.77 5.82 -4.38
N GLN A 7 3.25 6.44 -3.29
CA GLN A 7 4.62 6.23 -2.81
C GLN A 7 4.86 4.79 -2.34
N ALA A 8 3.90 4.19 -1.62
CA ALA A 8 3.99 2.80 -1.21
C ALA A 8 4.06 1.85 -2.43
N VAL A 9 3.20 2.05 -3.43
CA VAL A 9 3.23 1.28 -4.70
C VAL A 9 4.59 1.42 -5.38
N TRP A 10 5.12 2.64 -5.48
CA TRP A 10 6.43 2.89 -6.11
C TRP A 10 7.57 2.18 -5.38
N GLU A 11 7.61 2.23 -4.04
CA GLU A 11 8.65 1.55 -3.26
C GLU A 11 8.56 0.02 -3.39
N LEU A 12 7.34 -0.54 -3.44
CA LEU A 12 7.12 -1.96 -3.70
C LEU A 12 7.65 -2.37 -5.09
N LEU A 13 7.33 -1.59 -6.13
CA LEU A 13 7.86 -1.82 -7.49
C LEU A 13 9.37 -1.72 -7.54
N ARG A 14 9.96 -0.72 -6.87
CA ARG A 14 11.41 -0.53 -6.78
C ARG A 14 12.13 -1.71 -6.13
N GLN A 15 11.49 -2.43 -5.21
CA GLN A 15 12.03 -3.63 -4.58
C GLN A 15 11.74 -4.92 -5.36
N GLY A 16 11.10 -4.84 -6.53
CA GLY A 16 10.72 -6.00 -7.33
C GLY A 16 9.50 -6.76 -6.79
N LEU A 17 8.78 -6.18 -5.83
CA LEU A 17 7.56 -6.76 -5.24
C LEU A 17 6.32 -6.46 -6.09
N HIS A 18 6.42 -6.69 -7.41
CA HIS A 18 5.40 -6.29 -8.39
C HIS A 18 4.00 -6.80 -8.04
N ARG A 19 3.87 -8.08 -7.70
CA ARG A 19 2.58 -8.67 -7.33
C ARG A 19 1.94 -8.00 -6.10
N ILE A 20 2.75 -7.58 -5.13
CA ILE A 20 2.28 -6.90 -3.92
C ILE A 20 1.87 -5.46 -4.26
N ALA A 21 2.63 -4.81 -5.14
CA ALA A 21 2.28 -3.49 -5.66
C ALA A 21 0.92 -3.50 -6.37
N ASP A 22 0.69 -4.47 -7.28
CA ASP A 22 -0.59 -4.63 -7.99
C ASP A 22 -1.76 -4.87 -7.02
N GLN A 23 -1.54 -5.69 -5.98
CA GLN A 23 -2.55 -5.95 -4.95
C GLN A 23 -2.86 -4.71 -4.09
N ALA A 24 -1.83 -3.92 -3.75
CA ALA A 24 -1.99 -2.70 -2.98
C ALA A 24 -2.75 -1.62 -3.76
N GLU A 25 -2.35 -1.43 -5.02
CA GLU A 25 -3.02 -0.50 -5.95
C GLU A 25 -4.49 -0.87 -6.12
N LEU A 26 -4.78 -2.13 -6.47
CA LEU A 26 -6.16 -2.60 -6.66
C LEU A 26 -7.03 -2.40 -5.42
N ALA A 27 -6.51 -2.73 -4.23
CA ALA A 27 -7.25 -2.55 -2.98
C ALA A 27 -7.58 -1.07 -2.74
N TRP A 28 -6.59 -0.19 -2.84
CA TRP A 28 -6.79 1.24 -2.59
C TRP A 28 -7.66 1.93 -3.64
N GLU A 29 -7.63 1.49 -4.89
CA GLU A 29 -8.56 1.97 -5.93
C GLU A 29 -10.02 1.58 -5.65
N GLN A 30 -10.23 0.42 -5.00
CA GLN A 30 -11.56 -0.03 -4.58
C GLN A 30 -12.02 0.61 -3.26
N GLY A 31 -11.17 1.41 -2.62
CA GLY A 31 -11.42 1.96 -1.30
C GLY A 31 -11.17 0.96 -0.16
N ASP A 32 -10.59 -0.20 -0.46
CA ASP A 32 -10.29 -1.26 0.49
C ASP A 32 -8.88 -1.13 1.07
N ARG A 33 -8.73 -1.62 2.30
CA ARG A 33 -7.41 -1.67 2.95
C ARG A 33 -6.56 -2.77 2.36
N PHE A 34 -5.29 -2.44 2.16
CA PHE A 34 -4.29 -3.42 1.76
C PHE A 34 -3.57 -4.01 2.97
N ALA A 35 -3.47 -5.34 3.04
CA ALA A 35 -2.69 -6.04 4.06
C ALA A 35 -1.74 -7.04 3.37
N PRO A 36 -0.42 -6.81 3.38
CA PRO A 36 0.54 -7.72 2.78
C PRO A 36 0.63 -9.05 3.57
N ASP A 37 0.99 -10.13 2.87
CA ASP A 37 1.28 -11.41 3.52
C ASP A 37 2.52 -11.27 4.42
N LYS A 38 2.38 -11.59 5.71
CA LYS A 38 3.46 -11.54 6.72
C LYS A 38 4.66 -12.43 6.39
N ARG A 39 4.52 -13.37 5.46
CA ARG A 39 5.59 -14.24 4.98
C ARG A 39 6.49 -13.55 3.95
N VAL A 40 6.04 -12.48 3.32
CA VAL A 40 6.87 -11.73 2.38
C VAL A 40 7.65 -10.67 3.14
N PRO A 41 8.99 -10.69 3.10
CA PRO A 41 9.79 -9.68 3.76
C PRO A 41 9.59 -8.33 3.07
N ILE A 42 8.88 -7.42 3.73
CA ILE A 42 8.73 -6.03 3.32
C ILE A 42 9.57 -5.16 4.25
N ALA A 43 10.29 -4.20 3.68
CA ALA A 43 11.07 -3.28 4.50
C ALA A 43 10.14 -2.44 5.39
N LYS A 44 10.49 -2.29 6.67
CA LYS A 44 9.70 -1.53 7.67
C LYS A 44 9.23 -0.14 7.21
N PRO A 45 10.02 0.67 6.46
CA PRO A 45 9.53 1.95 5.93
C PRO A 45 8.36 1.79 4.95
N ILE A 46 8.33 0.72 4.15
CA ILE A 46 7.21 0.43 3.24
C ILE A 46 5.97 -0.01 4.03
N GLU A 47 6.14 -0.82 5.08
CA GLU A 47 5.02 -1.18 5.97
C GLU A 47 4.38 0.07 6.58
N GLN A 48 5.18 1.05 7.01
CA GLN A 48 4.68 2.32 7.53
C GLN A 48 3.92 3.13 6.47
N LEU A 49 4.38 3.12 5.20
CA LEU A 49 3.66 3.75 4.09
C LEU A 49 2.33 3.04 3.80
N ILE A 50 2.30 1.71 3.87
CA ILE A 50 1.06 0.92 3.72
C ILE A 50 0.06 1.26 4.83
N ASP A 51 0.52 1.32 6.08
CA ASP A 51 -0.31 1.69 7.23
C ASP A 51 -0.87 3.12 7.09
N LEU A 52 -0.06 4.05 6.61
CA LEU A 52 -0.46 5.42 6.33
C LEU A 52 -1.50 5.48 5.20
N GLY A 53 -1.26 4.77 4.09
CA GLY A 53 -2.20 4.69 2.96
C GLY A 53 -3.55 4.09 3.36
N ASN A 54 -3.55 3.09 4.25
CA ASN A 54 -4.77 2.51 4.83
C ASN A 54 -5.49 3.46 5.82
N TRP A 55 -4.75 4.34 6.49
CA TRP A 55 -5.34 5.36 7.37
C TRP A 55 -6.05 6.45 6.56
N GLU A 56 -5.51 6.84 5.41
CA GLU A 56 -6.08 7.89 4.57
C GLU A 56 -7.42 7.52 3.94
N LEU A 57 -7.67 6.23 3.68
CA LEU A 57 -8.99 5.74 3.25
C LEU A 57 -10.09 6.16 4.21
N ARG A 58 -9.83 6.11 5.53
CA ARG A 58 -10.82 6.51 6.56
C ARG A 58 -11.20 7.99 6.50
N ARG A 59 -10.38 8.82 5.85
CA ARG A 59 -10.63 10.27 5.71
C ARG A 59 -11.38 10.62 4.44
N GLN A 60 -11.50 9.70 3.50
CA GLN A 60 -12.24 9.90 2.26
C GLN A 60 -13.72 9.50 2.40
N GLU A 61 -14.08 8.80 3.49
CA GLU A 61 -15.45 8.41 3.83
C GLU A 61 -16.24 9.50 4.60
N THR A 62 -15.64 10.67 4.87
CA THR A 62 -16.24 11.79 5.64
C THR A 62 -16.39 13.03 4.78
#